data_AF-A0A7S8MXS7-F1
#
_entry.id   AF-A0A7S8MXS7-F1
#
_cell.length_a   1.000
_cell.length_b   1.000
_cell.length_c   1.000
_cell.angle_alpha   90.00
_cell.angle_beta   90.00
_cell.angle_gamma   90.00
#
_symmetry.space_group_name_H-M   'P 1'
#
loop_
_entity.id
_entity.type
_entity.pdbx_description
1 polymer ?
#
loop_
_entity_poly.entity_id
_entity_poly.type
_entity_poly.pdbx_seq_one_letter_code
_entity_poly.pdbx_strand_id
1 'polypeptide(L)'
;MEPPRDRTPTRLPALEGQQGTRRRLRGHPCPRRHRRALRRALGPAAPTHTRAQRVGRSYALTVARRHGWLPPLAWDDIDTDPAPPTAGQEPLLDEIAIELALAGQNVRLTRDERLEATRRGTERGLSLTQLSDLLGVDVRTIDRDRDDLGLRQAA
;
A
#
# COMPACT_ATOMS: atom_id res chain seq x y z
N MET A 1 22.92 -61.67 11.24
CA MET A 1 23.45 -61.11 12.50
C MET A 1 24.76 -60.41 12.14
N GLU A 2 24.63 -59.20 11.61
CA GLU A 2 25.73 -58.36 11.12
C GLU A 2 26.12 -57.35 12.20
N PRO A 3 27.41 -57.17 12.53
CA PRO A 3 27.91 -56.04 13.31
C PRO A 3 28.55 -54.98 12.37
N PRO A 4 29.20 -53.93 12.87
CA PRO A 4 28.67 -52.68 13.41
C PRO A 4 28.94 -51.47 12.48
N ARG A 5 28.22 -50.34 12.65
CA ARG A 5 28.61 -49.06 12.01
C ARG A 5 29.25 -48.15 13.06
N ASP A 6 30.58 -48.18 13.12
CA ASP A 6 31.39 -47.18 13.78
C ASP A 6 31.22 -45.82 13.07
N ARG A 7 30.80 -44.80 13.84
CA ARG A 7 30.85 -43.40 13.42
C ARG A 7 32.15 -42.79 13.92
N THR A 8 33.14 -42.67 13.05
CA THR A 8 34.30 -41.80 13.27
C THR A 8 33.90 -40.33 13.04
N PRO A 9 34.26 -39.40 13.95
CA PRO A 9 34.16 -37.98 13.67
C PRO A 9 35.40 -37.52 12.88
N THR A 10 35.19 -37.07 11.63
CA THR A 10 36.24 -36.42 10.84
C THR A 10 36.57 -35.06 11.44
N ARG A 11 37.75 -34.98 12.04
CA ARG A 11 38.42 -33.77 12.52
C ARG A 11 39.07 -33.06 11.33
N LEU A 12 38.52 -31.93 10.89
CA LEU A 12 39.18 -31.05 9.92
C LEU A 12 40.27 -30.21 10.62
N PRO A 13 41.43 -29.98 9.97
CA PRO A 13 42.55 -29.28 10.56
C PRO A 13 42.36 -27.76 10.60
N ALA A 14 43.03 -27.16 11.59
CA ALA A 14 43.18 -25.73 11.78
C ALA A 14 43.92 -25.08 10.61
N LEU A 15 43.39 -23.95 10.14
CA LEU A 15 44.15 -22.96 9.39
C LEU A 15 44.26 -21.71 10.25
N GLU A 16 45.46 -21.54 10.80
CA GLU A 16 45.94 -20.31 11.41
C GLU A 16 46.03 -19.18 10.37
N GLY A 17 45.89 -17.95 10.87
CA GLY A 17 46.57 -16.81 10.29
C GLY A 17 45.72 -15.94 9.37
N GLN A 18 45.15 -14.88 9.94
CA GLN A 18 45.38 -13.53 9.44
C GLN A 18 44.97 -12.49 10.48
N GLN A 19 45.98 -11.88 11.10
CA GLN A 19 45.84 -10.75 12.00
C GLN A 19 45.43 -9.51 11.18
N GLY A 20 44.13 -9.18 11.19
CA GLY A 20 43.59 -7.95 10.64
C GLY A 20 43.64 -6.82 11.67
N THR A 21 44.50 -5.85 11.42
CA THR A 21 44.76 -4.64 12.24
C THR A 21 43.48 -3.94 12.76
N ARG A 22 43.42 -3.70 14.08
CA ARG A 22 42.44 -2.79 14.70
C ARG A 22 42.76 -1.35 14.32
N ARG A 23 42.31 -0.92 13.13
CA ARG A 23 42.34 0.49 12.75
C ARG A 23 41.28 1.22 13.57
N ARG A 24 41.72 1.93 14.61
CA ARG A 24 40.89 2.92 15.33
C ARG A 24 40.35 3.91 14.30
N LEU A 25 39.06 3.79 13.97
CA LEU A 25 38.38 4.83 13.21
C LEU A 25 38.31 6.06 14.12
N ARG A 26 38.99 7.10 13.66
CA ARG A 26 39.02 8.44 14.25
C ARG A 26 37.59 8.91 14.41
N GLY A 27 37.29 9.51 15.57
CA GLY A 27 35.96 9.95 15.94
C GLY A 27 35.31 10.78 14.84
N HIS A 28 34.18 10.30 14.35
CA HIS A 28 33.26 11.15 13.62
C HIS A 28 32.76 12.24 14.57
N PRO A 29 32.79 13.53 14.17
CA PRO A 29 32.24 14.59 15.00
C PRO A 29 30.74 14.30 15.19
N CYS A 30 30.37 14.01 16.44
CA CYS A 30 28.97 13.95 16.84
C CYS A 30 28.26 15.23 16.39
N PRO A 31 27.15 15.17 15.64
CA PRO A 31 26.36 16.35 15.34
C PRO A 31 25.51 16.69 16.58
N ARG A 32 26.14 17.09 17.69
CA ARG A 32 25.43 17.59 18.89
C ARG A 32 24.87 19.00 18.72
N ARG A 33 24.59 19.45 17.49
CA ARG A 33 24.10 20.81 17.22
C ARG A 33 22.97 20.89 16.18
N HIS A 34 21.98 20.00 16.21
CA HIS A 34 20.71 20.21 15.47
C HIS A 34 19.46 20.24 16.36
N ARG A 35 19.60 20.51 17.67
CA ARG A 35 18.42 20.66 18.57
C ARG A 35 17.70 22.01 18.50
N ARG A 36 18.01 22.88 17.52
CA ARG A 36 17.42 24.23 17.39
C ARG A 36 17.02 24.56 15.95
N ALA A 37 16.19 23.74 15.29
CA ALA A 37 15.64 24.20 13.99
C ALA A 37 14.32 23.58 13.51
N LEU A 38 13.65 22.66 14.23
CA LEU A 38 12.48 21.97 13.68
C LEU A 38 11.19 22.29 14.42
N ARG A 39 10.81 23.57 14.44
CA ARG A 39 9.44 24.00 14.81
C ARG A 39 8.66 24.55 13.62
N ARG A 40 9.25 24.57 12.43
CA ARG A 40 8.80 25.41 11.32
C ARG A 40 8.16 24.66 10.14
N ALA A 41 8.17 23.33 10.14
CA ALA A 41 7.79 22.52 8.97
C ALA A 41 6.49 21.70 9.13
N LEU A 42 5.90 21.61 10.33
CA LEU A 42 4.72 20.76 10.59
C LEU A 42 3.57 21.61 11.15
N GLY A 43 2.91 22.38 10.28
CA GLY A 43 1.69 23.16 10.61
C GLY A 43 1.85 24.21 11.72
N PRO A 44 0.82 25.04 11.97
CA PRO A 44 0.81 25.90 13.14
C PRO A 44 0.76 25.04 14.41
N ALA A 45 1.52 25.44 15.43
CA ALA A 45 1.40 24.82 16.75
C ALA A 45 -0.06 24.89 17.21
N ALA A 46 -0.53 23.84 17.89
CA ALA A 46 -1.86 23.84 18.49
C ALA A 46 -2.09 25.16 19.26
N PRO A 47 -3.22 25.85 19.04
CA PRO A 47 -3.45 27.15 19.64
C PRO A 47 -3.40 27.00 21.17
N THR A 48 -2.80 27.97 21.86
CA THR A 48 -2.63 27.95 23.33
C THR A 48 -2.98 29.29 23.98
N HIS A 49 -3.59 30.20 23.21
CA HIS A 49 -3.91 31.56 23.62
C HIS A 49 -4.97 31.58 24.74
N THR A 50 -5.91 30.64 24.73
CA THR A 50 -6.95 30.53 25.76
C THR A 50 -6.70 29.38 26.75
N ARG A 51 -7.34 29.45 27.92
CA ARG A 51 -7.31 28.35 28.91
C ARG A 51 -7.90 27.06 28.33
N ALA A 52 -9.03 27.16 27.65
CA ALA A 52 -9.70 26.02 27.02
C ALA A 52 -8.78 25.30 26.01
N GLN A 53 -8.07 26.08 25.19
CA GLN A 53 -7.09 25.58 24.23
C GLN A 53 -5.93 24.83 24.91
N ARG A 54 -5.39 25.36 26.02
CA ARG A 54 -4.34 24.67 26.78
C ARG A 54 -4.82 23.36 27.39
N VAL A 55 -6.04 23.34 27.92
CA VAL A 55 -6.66 22.12 28.48
C VAL A 55 -6.88 21.07 27.40
N GLY A 56 -7.45 21.46 26.25
CA GLY A 56 -7.67 20.56 25.11
C GLY A 56 -6.37 19.96 24.58
N ARG A 57 -5.31 20.76 24.45
CA ARG A 57 -3.97 20.28 24.07
C ARG A 57 -3.44 19.26 25.07
N SER A 58 -3.52 19.54 26.38
CA SER A 58 -3.05 18.63 27.42
C SER A 58 -3.83 17.31 27.44
N TYR A 59 -5.14 17.37 27.25
CA TYR A 59 -6.00 16.20 27.14
C TYR A 59 -5.61 15.33 25.95
N ALA A 60 -5.49 15.92 24.76
CA ALA A 60 -5.09 15.19 23.55
C ALA A 60 -3.71 14.51 23.69
N LEU A 61 -2.72 15.20 24.29
CA LEU A 61 -1.41 14.61 24.57
C LEU A 61 -1.48 13.47 25.59
N THR A 62 -2.38 13.54 26.56
CA THR A 62 -2.58 12.48 27.57
C THR A 62 -3.22 11.25 26.94
N VAL A 63 -4.24 11.43 26.10
CA VAL A 63 -4.88 10.37 25.33
C VAL A 63 -3.86 9.69 24.41
N ALA A 64 -3.10 10.46 23.63
CA ALA A 64 -2.08 9.91 22.74
C ALA A 64 -1.07 9.03 23.49
N ARG A 65 -0.54 9.50 24.62
CA ARG A 65 0.38 8.70 25.47
C ARG A 65 -0.26 7.42 25.97
N ARG A 66 -1.53 7.47 26.40
CA ARG A 66 -2.26 6.31 26.90
C ARG A 66 -2.45 5.23 25.82
N HIS A 67 -2.65 5.65 24.58
CA HIS A 67 -2.80 4.76 23.43
C HIS A 67 -1.48 4.40 22.76
N GLY A 68 -0.33 4.87 23.28
CA GLY A 68 0.97 4.63 22.66
C GLY A 68 1.16 5.33 21.31
N TRP A 69 0.33 6.32 20.98
CA TRP A 69 0.45 7.07 19.75
C TRP A 69 1.69 7.95 19.79
N LEU A 70 2.52 7.81 18.77
CA LEU A 70 3.72 8.61 18.60
C LEU A 70 3.34 10.09 18.42
N PRO A 71 4.09 11.04 19.03
CA PRO A 71 3.89 12.46 18.76
C PRO A 71 4.22 12.78 17.30
N PRO A 72 3.70 13.87 16.72
CA PRO A 72 3.91 14.20 15.30
C PRO A 72 5.39 14.27 14.86
N LEU A 73 6.31 14.64 15.76
CA LEU A 73 7.74 14.69 15.48
C LEU A 73 8.43 13.31 15.52
N ALA A 74 7.74 12.28 16.00
CA ALA A 74 8.20 10.90 16.01
C ALA A 74 7.58 10.08 14.87
N TRP A 75 6.79 10.70 13.99
CA TRP A 75 6.34 10.11 12.72
C TRP A 75 7.40 10.27 11.61
N ASP A 76 8.60 10.77 11.96
CA ASP A 76 9.68 11.12 11.04
C ASP A 76 10.69 9.96 10.83
N ASP A 77 10.43 8.77 11.38
CA ASP A 77 11.28 7.57 11.24
C ASP A 77 10.75 6.61 10.16
N ILE A 78 10.25 7.15 9.06
CA ILE A 78 9.77 6.38 7.90
C ILE A 78 10.89 5.55 7.25
N ASP A 79 12.15 5.96 7.44
CA ASP A 79 13.32 5.27 6.89
C ASP A 79 13.56 3.89 7.55
N THR A 80 13.05 3.67 8.77
CA THR A 80 13.16 2.40 9.50
C THR A 80 11.89 1.56 9.41
N ASP A 81 10.78 2.15 8.94
CA ASP A 81 9.54 1.42 8.72
C ASP A 81 9.75 0.37 7.60
N PRO A 82 9.18 -0.85 7.75
CA PRO A 82 9.18 -1.78 6.64
C PRO A 82 8.47 -1.12 5.47
N ALA A 83 9.16 -1.05 4.33
CA ALA A 83 8.54 -0.55 3.10
C ALA A 83 7.21 -1.29 2.90
N PRO A 84 6.13 -0.58 2.55
CA PRO A 84 4.90 -1.26 2.21
C PRO A 84 5.22 -2.28 1.11
N PRO A 85 4.61 -3.48 1.14
CA PRO A 85 4.78 -4.41 0.05
C PRO A 85 4.49 -3.65 -1.24
N THR A 86 5.44 -3.64 -2.18
CA THR A 86 5.20 -3.08 -3.50
C THR A 86 3.91 -3.70 -3.99
N ALA A 87 2.89 -2.88 -4.25
CA ALA A 87 1.65 -3.36 -4.83
C ALA A 87 2.06 -4.23 -6.02
N GLY A 88 1.67 -5.51 -5.99
CA GLY A 88 1.85 -6.38 -7.14
C GLY A 88 1.27 -5.67 -8.36
N GLN A 89 1.78 -6.00 -9.55
CA GLN A 89 1.35 -5.42 -10.82
C GLN A 89 -0.15 -5.14 -10.79
N GLU A 90 -0.52 -3.85 -10.80
CA GLU A 90 -1.92 -3.41 -10.67
C GLU A 90 -2.75 -4.22 -11.68
N PRO A 91 -3.93 -4.73 -11.25
CA PRO A 91 -4.78 -5.48 -12.16
C PRO A 91 -5.05 -4.62 -13.39
N LEU A 92 -5.00 -5.24 -14.58
CA LEU A 92 -5.23 -4.52 -15.84
C LEU A 92 -6.60 -3.83 -15.88
N LEU A 93 -7.54 -4.28 -15.05
CA LEU A 93 -8.89 -3.77 -14.93
C LEU A 93 -9.19 -3.43 -13.47
N ASP A 94 -9.76 -2.26 -13.22
CA ASP A 94 -10.31 -1.94 -11.90
C ASP A 94 -11.66 -2.65 -11.70
N GLU A 95 -11.64 -3.79 -10.99
CA GLU A 95 -12.85 -4.57 -10.70
C GLU A 95 -13.89 -3.77 -9.91
N ILE A 96 -13.45 -2.85 -9.05
CA ILE A 96 -14.35 -2.04 -8.22
C ILE A 96 -15.08 -1.04 -9.10
N ALA A 97 -14.38 -0.40 -10.04
CA ALA A 97 -15.01 0.49 -11.01
C ALA A 97 -16.08 -0.23 -11.84
N ILE A 98 -15.80 -1.45 -12.29
CA ILE A 98 -16.75 -2.29 -13.05
C ILE A 98 -18.00 -2.63 -12.23
N GLU A 99 -17.82 -3.11 -10.99
CA GLU A 99 -18.97 -3.48 -10.16
C GLU A 99 -19.79 -2.26 -9.73
N LEU A 100 -19.16 -1.12 -9.47
CA LEU A 100 -19.87 0.13 -9.19
C LEU A 100 -20.70 0.58 -10.40
N ALA A 101 -20.15 0.50 -11.61
CA ALA A 101 -20.87 0.85 -12.83
C ALA A 101 -22.05 -0.10 -13.08
N LEU A 102 -21.88 -1.42 -12.85
CA LEU A 102 -22.98 -2.39 -12.95
C LEU A 102 -24.05 -2.20 -11.86
N ALA A 103 -23.69 -1.60 -10.72
CA ALA A 103 -24.63 -1.15 -9.70
C ALA A 103 -25.29 0.21 -10.03
N GLY A 104 -24.99 0.80 -11.19
CA GLY A 104 -25.56 2.06 -11.68
C GLY A 104 -24.90 3.32 -11.13
N GLN A 105 -23.72 3.21 -10.52
CA GLN A 105 -22.95 4.39 -10.12
C GLN A 105 -22.23 4.99 -11.32
N ASN A 106 -22.21 6.33 -11.40
CA ASN A 106 -21.52 7.03 -12.46
C ASN A 106 -20.01 7.06 -12.17
N VAL A 107 -19.29 6.10 -12.75
CA VAL A 107 -17.83 5.96 -12.67
C VAL A 107 -17.25 6.02 -14.07
N ARG A 108 -16.06 6.63 -14.21
CA ARG A 108 -15.35 6.63 -15.49
C ARG A 108 -14.73 5.26 -15.72
N LEU A 109 -15.14 4.61 -16.80
CA LEU A 109 -14.56 3.36 -17.27
C LEU A 109 -13.63 3.60 -18.45
N THR A 110 -12.50 2.90 -18.46
CA THR A 110 -11.70 2.68 -19.67
C THR A 110 -12.47 1.81 -20.66
N ARG A 111 -11.95 1.67 -21.89
CA ARG A 111 -12.57 0.80 -22.89
C ARG A 111 -12.59 -0.66 -22.44
N ASP A 112 -11.48 -1.15 -21.88
CA ASP A 112 -11.35 -2.56 -21.51
C ASP A 112 -12.25 -2.89 -20.31
N GLU A 113 -12.37 -1.97 -19.34
CA GLU A 113 -13.32 -2.11 -18.23
C GLU A 113 -14.77 -2.08 -18.70
N ARG A 114 -15.10 -1.24 -19.69
CA ARG A 114 -16.46 -1.21 -20.26
C ARG A 114 -16.79 -2.47 -21.04
N LEU A 115 -15.83 -3.04 -21.77
CA LEU A 115 -16.00 -4.34 -22.44
C LEU A 115 -16.27 -5.44 -21.41
N GLU A 116 -15.48 -5.48 -20.33
CA GLU A 116 -15.69 -6.45 -19.26
C GLU A 116 -17.03 -6.26 -18.53
N ALA A 117 -17.43 -5.01 -18.26
CA ALA A 117 -18.75 -4.69 -17.71
C ALA A 117 -19.88 -5.16 -18.66
N THR A 118 -19.73 -4.93 -19.96
CA THR A 118 -20.68 -5.38 -20.99
C THR A 118 -20.79 -6.90 -21.04
N ARG A 119 -19.67 -7.62 -20.94
CA ARG A 119 -19.63 -9.08 -20.85
C ARG A 119 -20.40 -9.57 -19.62
N ARG A 120 -20.03 -9.09 -18.43
CA ARG A 120 -20.67 -9.49 -17.14
C ARG A 120 -22.16 -9.16 -17.13
N GLY A 121 -22.56 -7.99 -17.62
CA GLY A 121 -23.96 -7.61 -17.68
C GLY A 121 -24.76 -8.44 -18.68
N THR A 122 -24.16 -8.80 -19.82
CA THR A 122 -24.77 -9.73 -20.79
C THR A 122 -24.95 -11.13 -20.19
N GLU A 123 -23.97 -11.64 -19.46
CA GLU A 123 -24.05 -12.92 -18.73
C GLU A 123 -25.14 -12.90 -17.64
N ARG A 124 -25.38 -11.74 -17.02
CA ARG A 124 -26.50 -11.49 -16.09
C ARG A 124 -27.86 -11.31 -16.81
N GLY A 125 -27.90 -11.40 -18.15
CA GLY A 125 -29.12 -11.28 -18.94
C GLY A 125 -29.61 -9.83 -19.15
N LEU A 126 -28.76 -8.82 -18.93
CA LEU A 126 -29.14 -7.43 -19.13
C LEU A 126 -29.29 -7.10 -20.62
N SER A 127 -30.34 -6.33 -20.95
CA SER A 127 -30.57 -5.81 -22.28
C SER A 127 -29.61 -4.66 -22.64
N LEU A 128 -29.53 -4.31 -23.92
CA LEU A 128 -28.71 -3.19 -24.40
C LEU A 128 -29.11 -1.86 -23.74
N THR A 129 -30.41 -1.62 -23.57
CA THR A 129 -30.93 -0.40 -22.92
C THR A 129 -30.56 -0.37 -21.44
N GLN A 130 -30.70 -1.48 -20.72
CA GLN A 130 -30.30 -1.55 -19.31
C GLN A 130 -28.79 -1.32 -19.13
N LEU A 131 -27.96 -1.88 -20.01
CA LEU A 131 -26.52 -1.65 -20.02
C LEU A 131 -26.18 -0.20 -20.34
N SER A 132 -26.87 0.40 -21.32
CA SER A 132 -26.72 1.81 -21.69
C SER A 132 -27.01 2.72 -20.51
N ASP A 133 -28.11 2.47 -19.79
CA ASP A 133 -28.53 3.26 -18.63
C ASP A 133 -27.54 3.11 -17.46
N LEU A 134 -27.10 1.88 -17.15
CA LEU A 134 -26.18 1.61 -16.05
C LEU A 134 -24.78 2.18 -16.29
N LEU A 135 -24.26 2.02 -17.50
CA LEU A 135 -22.89 2.43 -17.86
C LEU A 135 -22.83 3.89 -18.33
N GLY A 136 -23.97 4.55 -18.53
CA GLY A 136 -24.05 5.95 -18.97
C GLY A 136 -23.50 6.19 -20.39
N VAL A 137 -23.60 5.18 -21.26
CA VAL A 137 -23.12 5.24 -22.65
C VAL A 137 -24.25 4.95 -23.61
N ASP A 138 -24.14 5.43 -24.85
CA ASP A 138 -25.16 5.20 -25.87
C ASP A 138 -25.30 3.71 -26.24
N VAL A 139 -26.54 3.30 -26.54
CA VAL A 139 -26.90 1.92 -26.93
C VAL A 139 -26.04 1.41 -28.10
N ARG A 140 -25.70 2.25 -29.07
CA ARG A 140 -24.85 1.87 -30.22
C ARG A 140 -23.43 1.54 -29.78
N THR A 141 -22.95 2.15 -28.71
CA THR A 141 -21.62 1.84 -28.14
C THR A 141 -21.65 0.45 -27.51
N ILE A 142 -22.69 0.13 -26.73
CA ILE A 142 -22.87 -1.20 -26.15
C ILE A 142 -23.01 -2.27 -27.23
N ASP A 143 -23.78 -2.00 -28.30
CA ASP A 143 -23.92 -2.94 -29.41
C ASP A 143 -22.57 -3.24 -30.08
N ARG A 144 -21.76 -2.21 -30.34
CA ARG A 144 -20.40 -2.37 -30.87
C ARG A 144 -19.50 -3.13 -29.89
N ASP A 145 -19.57 -2.82 -28.61
CA ASP A 145 -18.78 -3.53 -27.58
C ASP A 145 -19.16 -5.02 -27.53
N ARG A 146 -20.44 -5.37 -27.73
CA ARG A 146 -20.88 -6.78 -27.85
C ARG A 146 -20.38 -7.45 -29.13
N ASP A 147 -20.28 -6.71 -30.24
CA ASP A 147 -19.65 -7.21 -31.48
C ASP A 147 -18.19 -7.54 -31.27
N ASP A 148 -17.46 -6.60 -30.68
CA ASP A 148 -16.03 -6.74 -30.40
C ASP A 148 -15.76 -7.97 -29.50
N LEU A 149 -16.72 -8.32 -28.62
CA LEU A 149 -16.68 -9.49 -27.74
C LEU A 149 -17.25 -10.77 -28.37
N GLY A 150 -17.83 -10.72 -29.56
CA GLY A 150 -18.50 -11.87 -30.18
C GLY A 150 -19.77 -12.33 -29.45
N LEU A 151 -20.41 -11.43 -28.68
CA LEU A 151 -21.57 -11.71 -27.82
C LEU A 151 -22.94 -11.46 -28.48
N ARG A 152 -22.96 -11.19 -29.79
CA ARG A 152 -24.19 -11.31 -30.59
C ARG A 152 -24.54 -12.80 -30.67
N GLN A 153 -25.38 -13.29 -29.75
CA GLN A 153 -25.78 -14.69 -29.80
C GLN A 153 -26.56 -14.97 -31.09
N ALA A 154 -26.19 -16.09 -31.72
CA ALA A 154 -27.07 -16.86 -32.59
C ALA A 154 -28.37 -17.18 -31.83
N ALA A 155 -29.48 -17.03 -32.53
CA ALA A 155 -30.86 -17.13 -32.04
C ALA A 155 -31.18 -18.42 -31.26
#